data_AF-A0A667WJI6-F1
#
_entry.id   AF-A0A667WJI6-F1
#
_cell.length_a   1.000
_cell.length_b   1.000
_cell.length_c   1.000
_cell.angle_alpha   90.00
_cell.angle_beta   90.00
_cell.angle_gamma   90.00
#
_symmetry.space_group_name_H-M   'P 1'
#
loop_
_entity.id
_entity.type
_entity.pdbx_description
1 polymer ?
#
loop_
_entity_poly.entity_id
_entity_poly.type
_entity_poly.pdbx_seq_one_letter_code
_entity_poly.pdbx_strand_id
1 'polypeptide(L)'
;KRQHRIFPLSFDKPGAKKYFLSQGGMFLSTVMKDLGCVVVLRPDNEDEEEEDLYEDIDEEYGLGTTSYCRVPTASGLVVSVSKGDICSLHVDAVVNAANEELKHIGGVAFALLKAAGPQLQKLSDDYISKKGHLKPGDAIITDSCNLPCKYVFHAVCPFWDNGTGQAKEREHDCFSRSGVSKAILDAAGSNVQQEVSRIVNAPGYQQRAMILTTAGLLPSGAIIHVVGHKDPVKIKEVVYSVLKLSEQNTFSSVSFPALGTGLCQWEDMKGVPLKRCTLTPTSQEYKDVEQELKRTGLTPNIISIERIQNKTLWQSYQLFKKNMEEKNKHKNNEKQLFHGTGSNSIDLINNQGFNRSYAGTHAAMYGNGSYFALTASYSHGYAQLDAQGHRRMYLARVLVGEFTQGKRGLITPPAKGSGNAADLYDSVTDNAANPSMFIVFNDIQAYPEYLITYT
;
A
#
# COMPACT_ATOMS: atom_id res chain seq x y z
N LYS A 1 -3.73 -11.08 2.23
CA LYS A 1 -2.80 -11.48 3.31
C LYS A 1 -1.94 -10.29 3.70
N ARG A 2 -2.13 -9.70 4.89
CA ARG A 2 -1.10 -8.80 5.46
C ARG A 2 0.09 -9.68 5.83
N GLN A 3 1.27 -9.34 5.31
CA GLN A 3 2.55 -9.84 5.83
C GLN A 3 2.63 -9.43 7.30
N HIS A 4 2.75 -10.39 8.20
CA HIS A 4 3.12 -10.11 9.59
C HIS A 4 4.59 -9.67 9.58
N ARG A 5 4.83 -8.37 9.84
CA ARG A 5 6.16 -7.80 10.03
C ARG A 5 6.48 -7.80 11.53
N ILE A 6 7.55 -8.47 11.91
CA ILE A 6 8.15 -8.35 13.24
C ILE A 6 9.04 -7.09 13.22
N PHE A 7 8.82 -6.18 14.16
CA PHE A 7 9.63 -4.98 14.34
C PHE A 7 10.33 -5.07 15.70
N PRO A 8 11.64 -5.40 15.76
CA PRO A 8 12.39 -5.29 17.00
C PRO A 8 12.56 -3.81 17.32
N LEU A 9 12.12 -3.41 18.51
CA LEU A 9 12.26 -2.07 19.05
C LEU A 9 13.14 -2.17 20.30
N SER A 10 14.36 -1.64 20.22
CA SER A 10 15.25 -1.52 21.38
C SER A 10 15.00 -0.18 22.07
N PHE A 11 14.87 -0.21 23.39
CA PHE A 11 14.64 0.96 24.23
C PHE A 11 15.83 1.20 25.15
N ASP A 12 16.89 1.79 24.60
CA ASP A 12 18.07 2.18 25.38
C ASP A 12 17.87 3.52 26.10
N LYS A 13 16.98 3.52 27.10
CA LYS A 13 16.79 4.66 28.01
C LYS A 13 16.86 4.20 29.47
N PRO A 14 17.55 4.96 30.34
CA PRO A 14 17.62 4.66 31.77
C PRO A 14 16.21 4.46 32.37
N GLY A 15 15.99 3.33 33.02
CA GLY A 15 14.73 3.00 33.69
C GLY A 15 13.64 2.38 32.81
N ALA A 16 13.82 2.27 31.48
CA ALA A 16 12.83 1.66 30.58
C ALA A 16 12.53 0.20 30.95
N LYS A 17 13.56 -0.61 31.23
CA LYS A 17 13.42 -2.00 31.67
C LYS A 17 12.55 -2.14 32.93
N LYS A 18 12.81 -1.33 33.96
CA LYS A 18 12.06 -1.35 35.22
C LYS A 18 10.60 -0.90 35.04
N TYR A 19 10.35 0.05 34.14
CA TYR A 19 9.00 0.52 33.80
C TYR A 19 8.18 -0.58 33.12
N PHE A 20 8.71 -1.25 32.10
CA PHE A 20 7.98 -2.29 31.36
C PHE A 20 7.75 -3.57 32.17
N LEU A 21 8.63 -3.89 33.13
CA LEU A 21 8.46 -5.02 34.05
C LEU A 21 7.47 -4.77 35.21
N SER A 22 7.09 -3.52 35.50
CA SER A 22 6.21 -3.18 36.63
C SER A 22 4.88 -2.57 36.23
N GLN A 23 4.90 -1.44 35.49
CA GLN A 23 3.69 -0.68 35.14
C GLN A 23 3.36 -0.74 33.64
N GLY A 24 4.32 -1.07 32.78
CA GLY A 24 4.15 -1.08 31.32
C GLY A 24 3.27 -2.20 30.77
N GLY A 25 2.93 -3.24 31.56
CA GLY A 25 2.05 -4.33 31.12
C GLY A 25 0.68 -3.86 30.62
N MET A 26 0.05 -2.89 31.30
CA MET A 26 -1.22 -2.30 30.87
C MET A 26 -1.08 -1.48 29.57
N PHE A 27 0.08 -0.87 29.35
CA PHE A 27 0.37 -0.14 28.12
C PHE A 27 0.55 -1.11 26.94
N LEU A 28 1.27 -2.22 27.15
CA LEU A 28 1.46 -3.26 26.14
C LEU A 28 0.14 -3.92 25.73
N SER A 29 -0.72 -4.25 26.69
CA SER A 29 -2.04 -4.83 26.39
C SER A 29 -2.93 -3.87 25.58
N THR A 30 -2.82 -2.56 25.85
CA THR A 30 -3.55 -1.53 25.12
C THR A 30 -3.01 -1.40 23.69
N VAL A 31 -1.67 -1.38 23.52
CA VAL A 31 -1.01 -1.37 22.20
C VAL A 31 -1.38 -2.62 21.38
N MET A 32 -1.37 -3.80 22.00
CA MET A 32 -1.76 -5.05 21.33
C MET A 32 -3.22 -5.00 20.84
N LYS A 33 -4.13 -4.52 21.67
CA LYS A 33 -5.56 -4.40 21.36
C LYS A 33 -5.83 -3.35 20.29
N ASP A 34 -5.23 -2.18 20.42
CA ASP A 34 -5.54 -1.01 19.57
C ASP A 34 -4.84 -1.08 18.22
N LEU A 35 -3.64 -1.67 18.15
CA LEU A 35 -2.89 -1.84 16.91
C LEU A 35 -3.10 -3.21 16.28
N GLY A 36 -3.80 -4.13 16.96
CA GLY A 36 -4.05 -5.49 16.49
C GLY A 36 -2.75 -6.27 16.24
N CYS A 37 -1.76 -6.06 17.10
CA CYS A 37 -0.44 -6.68 17.01
C CYS A 37 -0.13 -7.52 18.28
N VAL A 38 0.90 -8.36 18.20
CA VAL A 38 1.44 -9.08 19.36
C VAL A 38 2.73 -8.38 19.77
N VAL A 39 2.88 -8.07 21.06
CA VAL A 39 4.07 -7.41 21.62
C VAL A 39 4.69 -8.34 22.67
N VAL A 40 5.97 -8.64 22.52
CA VAL A 40 6.73 -9.53 23.42
C VAL A 40 7.95 -8.75 23.93
N LEU A 41 8.15 -8.72 25.24
CA LEU A 41 9.37 -8.15 25.84
C LEU A 41 10.49 -9.19 25.78
N ARG A 42 11.62 -8.83 25.18
CA ARG A 42 12.85 -9.64 25.18
C ARG A 42 13.85 -9.08 26.19
N PRO A 43 14.50 -9.90 27.03
CA PRO A 43 15.61 -9.46 27.87
C PRO A 43 16.86 -9.14 27.01
N ASP A 44 17.72 -8.24 27.50
CA ASP A 44 18.85 -7.66 26.74
C ASP A 44 20.05 -8.61 26.50
N ASN A 45 20.05 -9.82 27.08
CA ASN A 45 21.16 -10.76 26.95
C ASN A 45 20.63 -12.10 26.44
N GLU A 46 20.99 -12.48 25.23
CA GLU A 46 20.96 -13.86 24.70
C GLU A 46 21.78 -13.88 23.40
N ASP A 47 23.09 -13.65 23.54
CA ASP A 47 24.05 -14.47 22.79
C ASP A 47 24.31 -15.68 23.69
N GLU A 48 24.07 -16.87 23.14
CA GLU A 48 24.27 -18.21 23.74
C GLU A 48 23.19 -18.66 24.75
N GLU A 49 22.52 -19.78 24.43
CA GLU A 49 21.53 -20.53 25.24
C GLU A 49 20.06 -20.07 25.19
N GLU A 50 19.39 -20.18 24.03
CA GLU A 50 17.97 -20.56 23.98
C GLU A 50 17.60 -21.12 22.59
N GLU A 51 18.31 -22.18 22.17
CA GLU A 51 17.80 -23.15 21.19
C GLU A 51 16.67 -24.02 21.80
N ASP A 52 16.50 -24.04 23.12
CA ASP A 52 15.69 -25.06 23.80
C ASP A 52 14.22 -24.69 24.12
N LEU A 53 13.69 -23.51 23.72
CA LEU A 53 12.31 -23.11 24.04
C LEU A 53 11.32 -23.05 22.86
N TYR A 54 11.77 -23.40 21.65
CA TYR A 54 10.91 -23.48 20.47
C TYR A 54 11.09 -24.76 19.63
N GLU A 55 11.76 -25.79 20.17
CA GLU A 55 11.95 -27.07 19.46
C GLU A 55 10.69 -27.95 19.42
N ASP A 56 9.69 -27.74 20.27
CA ASP A 56 8.59 -28.71 20.44
C ASP A 56 7.44 -28.63 19.41
N ILE A 57 7.64 -28.11 18.19
CA ILE A 57 6.59 -28.17 17.13
C ILE A 57 7.11 -28.64 15.75
N ASP A 58 8.41 -28.83 15.55
CA ASP A 58 8.96 -29.05 14.20
C ASP A 58 9.21 -30.51 13.78
N GLU A 59 8.84 -31.50 14.61
CA GLU A 59 9.17 -32.90 14.30
C GLU A 59 8.26 -33.65 13.31
N GLU A 60 7.22 -33.04 12.73
CA GLU A 60 6.31 -33.81 11.84
C GLU A 60 6.45 -33.56 10.32
N TYR A 61 7.07 -32.46 9.84
CA TYR A 61 7.09 -32.20 8.36
C TYR A 61 8.35 -31.51 7.77
N GLY A 62 9.44 -31.31 8.51
CA GLY A 62 10.77 -31.02 7.93
C GLY A 62 10.88 -29.78 7.02
N LEU A 63 10.14 -28.71 7.29
CA LEU A 63 9.99 -27.57 6.38
C LEU A 63 11.00 -26.43 6.56
N GLY A 64 11.96 -26.54 7.49
CA GLY A 64 13.14 -25.65 7.61
C GLY A 64 12.85 -24.14 7.60
N THR A 65 11.64 -23.71 7.97
CA THR A 65 11.17 -22.33 7.84
C THR A 65 10.54 -21.86 9.15
N THR A 66 10.96 -20.69 9.62
CA THR A 66 10.42 -20.08 10.83
C THR A 66 8.95 -19.72 10.62
N SER A 67 8.05 -20.52 11.20
CA SER A 67 6.61 -20.24 11.20
C SER A 67 6.32 -19.13 12.21
N TYR A 68 5.69 -18.04 11.77
CA TYR A 68 5.30 -16.94 12.66
C TYR A 68 3.94 -17.17 13.31
N CYS A 69 3.08 -17.93 12.65
CA CYS A 69 1.73 -18.19 13.11
C CYS A 69 1.19 -19.41 12.36
N ARG A 70 0.61 -20.35 13.11
CA ARG A 70 -0.04 -21.54 12.58
C ARG A 70 -1.39 -21.67 13.25
N VAL A 71 -2.47 -21.50 12.49
CA VAL A 71 -3.84 -21.52 13.01
C VAL A 71 -4.59 -22.69 12.39
N PRO A 72 -4.98 -23.71 13.18
CA PRO A 72 -5.91 -24.72 12.72
C PRO A 72 -7.30 -24.09 12.56
N THR A 73 -7.95 -24.36 11.44
CA THR A 73 -9.36 -24.08 11.24
C THR A 73 -10.20 -25.11 12.00
N ALA A 74 -11.47 -24.81 12.23
CA ALA A 74 -12.42 -25.76 12.85
C ALA A 74 -12.58 -27.07 12.03
N SER A 75 -12.24 -27.03 10.74
CA SER A 75 -12.25 -28.16 9.81
C SER A 75 -10.94 -28.97 9.77
N GLY A 76 -9.95 -28.63 10.61
CA GLY A 76 -8.65 -29.31 10.66
C GLY A 76 -7.64 -28.87 9.59
N LEU A 77 -7.99 -27.93 8.71
CA LEU A 77 -7.04 -27.30 7.79
C LEU A 77 -6.14 -26.35 8.57
N VAL A 78 -4.85 -26.37 8.28
CA VAL A 78 -3.91 -25.49 8.98
C VAL A 78 -3.49 -24.35 8.08
N VAL A 79 -3.74 -23.12 8.53
CA VAL A 79 -3.26 -21.92 7.87
C VAL A 79 -1.99 -21.46 8.57
N SER A 80 -0.87 -21.50 7.85
CA SER A 80 0.40 -20.98 8.33
C SER A 80 0.80 -19.67 7.65
N VAL A 81 1.49 -18.83 8.40
CA VAL A 81 2.25 -17.69 7.89
C VAL A 81 3.71 -17.92 8.23
N SER A 82 4.51 -18.05 7.18
CA SER A 82 5.96 -18.22 7.30
C SER A 82 6.65 -17.14 6.49
N LYS A 83 7.85 -16.74 6.92
CA LYS A 83 8.78 -16.01 6.04
C LYS A 83 9.63 -17.03 5.32
N GLY A 84 9.73 -16.87 4.00
CA GLY A 84 10.55 -17.74 3.16
C GLY A 84 10.55 -17.25 1.72
N ASP A 85 11.40 -17.86 0.90
CA ASP A 85 11.38 -17.69 -0.54
C ASP A 85 10.43 -18.72 -1.16
N ILE A 86 9.35 -18.23 -1.78
CA ILE A 86 8.33 -19.07 -2.42
C ILE A 86 8.89 -19.98 -3.50
N CYS A 87 10.05 -19.63 -4.09
CA CYS A 87 10.74 -20.43 -5.09
C CYS A 87 11.47 -21.66 -4.51
N SER A 88 11.64 -21.72 -3.18
CA SER A 88 12.38 -22.77 -2.46
C SER A 88 11.48 -23.69 -1.62
N LEU A 89 10.18 -23.42 -1.57
CA LEU A 89 9.24 -24.14 -0.70
C LEU A 89 8.86 -25.50 -1.29
N HIS A 90 9.03 -26.55 -0.48
CA HIS A 90 8.61 -27.91 -0.80
C HIS A 90 7.12 -28.08 -0.50
N VAL A 91 6.27 -27.74 -1.46
CA VAL A 91 4.80 -27.74 -1.33
C VAL A 91 4.14 -28.36 -2.55
N ASP A 92 2.89 -28.82 -2.44
CA ASP A 92 2.21 -29.39 -3.61
C ASP A 92 1.97 -28.36 -4.72
N ALA A 93 1.69 -27.10 -4.37
CA ALA A 93 1.40 -26.08 -5.36
C ALA A 93 1.81 -24.67 -4.92
N VAL A 94 2.22 -23.86 -5.91
CA VAL A 94 2.49 -22.43 -5.77
C VAL A 94 1.47 -21.64 -6.57
N VAL A 95 1.03 -20.49 -6.04
CA VAL A 95 0.09 -19.60 -6.75
C VAL A 95 0.82 -18.32 -7.17
N ASN A 96 0.79 -18.06 -8.47
CA ASN A 96 1.35 -16.89 -9.14
C ASN A 96 0.24 -15.92 -9.56
N ALA A 97 0.45 -14.61 -9.36
CA ALA A 97 -0.40 -13.58 -9.92
C ALA A 97 0.05 -13.26 -11.36
N ALA A 98 -0.84 -13.40 -12.33
CA ALA A 98 -0.51 -13.29 -13.75
C ALA A 98 -1.31 -12.18 -14.45
N ASN A 99 -0.80 -11.74 -15.60
CA ASN A 99 -1.53 -10.89 -16.55
C ASN A 99 -2.28 -11.77 -17.57
N GLU A 100 -3.12 -11.14 -18.38
CA GLU A 100 -3.95 -11.74 -19.43
C GLU A 100 -3.14 -12.49 -20.50
N GLU A 101 -1.87 -12.12 -20.68
CA GLU A 101 -0.95 -12.70 -21.66
C GLU A 101 -0.03 -13.78 -21.06
N LEU A 102 -0.19 -14.09 -19.77
CA LEU A 102 0.69 -14.97 -18.99
C LEU A 102 2.19 -14.68 -19.18
N LYS A 103 2.55 -13.40 -19.36
CA LYS A 103 3.93 -12.97 -19.46
C LYS A 103 4.52 -12.74 -18.08
N HIS A 104 5.46 -13.58 -17.66
CA HIS A 104 6.08 -13.56 -16.34
C HIS A 104 7.22 -12.54 -16.27
N ILE A 105 6.90 -11.26 -16.49
CA ILE A 105 7.88 -10.19 -16.73
C ILE A 105 8.26 -9.35 -15.51
N GLY A 106 7.59 -9.54 -14.37
CA GLY A 106 7.88 -8.77 -13.16
C GLY A 106 7.44 -9.42 -11.85
N GLY A 107 7.92 -8.86 -10.74
CA GLY A 107 7.53 -9.25 -9.38
C GLY A 107 7.74 -10.74 -9.07
N VAL A 108 6.76 -11.34 -8.38
CA VAL A 108 6.77 -12.76 -8.01
C VAL A 108 6.75 -13.67 -9.25
N ALA A 109 6.01 -13.28 -10.30
CA ALA A 109 5.94 -14.05 -11.54
C ALA A 109 7.32 -14.23 -12.18
N PHE A 110 8.12 -13.16 -12.23
CA PHE A 110 9.48 -13.24 -12.77
C PHE A 110 10.45 -14.03 -11.88
N ALA A 111 10.30 -13.94 -10.55
CA ALA A 111 11.09 -14.76 -9.63
C ALA A 111 10.80 -16.25 -9.81
N LEU A 112 9.52 -16.61 -9.93
CA LEU A 112 9.09 -17.98 -10.22
C LEU A 112 9.61 -18.45 -11.58
N LEU A 113 9.57 -17.61 -12.63
CA LEU A 113 10.15 -17.94 -13.93
C LEU A 113 11.65 -18.22 -13.84
N LYS A 114 12.41 -17.40 -13.11
CA LYS A 114 13.85 -17.61 -12.94
C LYS A 114 14.17 -18.93 -12.25
N ALA A 115 13.40 -19.28 -11.21
CA ALA A 115 13.60 -20.51 -10.45
C ALA A 115 13.10 -21.76 -11.22
N ALA A 116 11.93 -21.68 -11.84
CA ALA A 116 11.33 -22.75 -12.65
C ALA A 116 12.09 -22.99 -13.96
N GLY A 117 12.79 -21.98 -14.47
CA GLY A 117 13.46 -22.00 -15.77
C GLY A 117 12.55 -21.54 -16.93
N PRO A 118 13.12 -21.33 -18.13
CA PRO A 118 12.41 -20.75 -19.28
C PRO A 118 11.22 -21.60 -19.77
N GLN A 119 11.20 -22.90 -19.42
CA GLN A 119 10.13 -23.81 -19.77
C GLN A 119 8.77 -23.37 -19.19
N LEU A 120 8.74 -22.70 -18.04
CA LEU A 120 7.50 -22.17 -17.45
C LEU A 120 6.85 -21.09 -18.33
N GLN A 121 7.65 -20.20 -18.92
CA GLN A 121 7.14 -19.21 -19.89
C GLN A 121 6.68 -19.90 -21.17
N LYS A 122 7.39 -20.94 -21.63
CA LYS A 122 6.97 -21.73 -22.80
C LYS A 122 5.62 -22.40 -22.59
N LEU A 123 5.38 -23.02 -21.44
CA LEU A 123 4.06 -23.61 -21.10
C LEU A 123 2.94 -22.57 -21.11
N SER A 124 3.25 -21.37 -20.62
CA SER A 124 2.31 -20.24 -20.61
C SER A 124 2.02 -19.72 -22.03
N ASP A 125 3.06 -19.60 -22.86
CA ASP A 125 2.94 -19.16 -24.26
C ASP A 125 2.20 -20.21 -25.11
N ASP A 126 2.47 -21.50 -24.89
CA ASP A 126 1.76 -22.61 -25.52
C ASP A 126 0.27 -22.62 -25.11
N TYR A 127 -0.04 -22.27 -23.86
CA TYR A 127 -1.42 -22.11 -23.44
C TYR A 127 -2.11 -20.96 -24.17
N ILE A 128 -1.49 -19.77 -24.17
CA ILE A 128 -2.04 -18.56 -24.82
C ILE A 128 -2.21 -18.77 -26.33
N SER A 129 -1.26 -19.41 -27.00
CA SER A 129 -1.36 -19.70 -28.44
C SER A 129 -2.52 -20.65 -28.79
N LYS A 130 -2.89 -21.56 -27.88
CA LYS A 130 -3.99 -22.52 -28.08
C LYS A 130 -5.34 -22.01 -27.60
N LYS A 131 -5.37 -21.23 -26.53
CA LYS A 131 -6.61 -20.86 -25.81
C LYS A 131 -6.93 -19.37 -25.88
N GLY A 132 -6.02 -18.56 -26.42
CA GLY A 132 -6.15 -17.10 -26.46
C GLY A 132 -5.78 -16.44 -25.14
N HIS A 133 -5.94 -15.12 -25.09
CA HIS A 133 -5.67 -14.33 -23.91
C HIS A 133 -6.68 -14.65 -22.80
N LEU A 134 -6.18 -14.68 -21.57
CA LEU A 134 -6.99 -14.84 -20.38
C LEU A 134 -7.67 -13.52 -20.00
N LYS A 135 -8.67 -13.60 -19.14
CA LYS A 135 -9.36 -12.46 -18.57
C LYS A 135 -9.17 -12.43 -17.06
N PRO A 136 -9.28 -11.24 -16.43
CA PRO A 136 -9.43 -11.13 -14.99
C PRO A 136 -10.46 -12.11 -14.40
N GLY A 137 -10.03 -12.92 -13.44
CA GLY A 137 -10.82 -13.98 -12.82
C GLY A 137 -10.47 -15.39 -13.32
N ASP A 138 -9.77 -15.53 -14.45
CA ASP A 138 -9.29 -16.81 -14.94
C ASP A 138 -8.09 -17.31 -14.12
N ALA A 139 -7.98 -18.63 -13.97
CA ALA A 139 -6.78 -19.27 -13.45
C ALA A 139 -6.43 -20.49 -14.30
N ILE A 140 -5.14 -20.71 -14.52
CA ILE A 140 -4.63 -21.89 -15.21
C ILE A 140 -3.61 -22.62 -14.36
N ILE A 141 -3.38 -23.89 -14.66
CA ILE A 141 -2.38 -24.72 -13.99
C ILE A 141 -1.32 -25.09 -15.01
N THR A 142 -0.05 -24.96 -14.63
CA THR A 142 1.11 -25.44 -15.38
C THR A 142 1.95 -26.37 -14.51
N ASP A 143 2.82 -27.13 -15.17
CA ASP A 143 3.91 -27.86 -14.51
C ASP A 143 4.88 -26.88 -13.84
N SER A 144 5.38 -27.25 -12.68
CA SER A 144 6.27 -26.44 -11.85
C SER A 144 7.70 -26.30 -12.40
N CYS A 145 8.05 -27.10 -13.41
CA CYS A 145 9.38 -27.19 -14.01
C CYS A 145 10.44 -27.46 -12.93
N ASN A 146 11.43 -26.57 -12.77
CA ASN A 146 12.50 -26.74 -11.79
C ASN A 146 12.13 -26.28 -10.36
N LEU A 147 10.90 -25.83 -10.12
CA LEU A 147 10.48 -25.46 -8.77
C LEU A 147 10.29 -26.70 -7.89
N PRO A 148 10.59 -26.62 -6.57
CA PRO A 148 10.36 -27.71 -5.62
C PRO A 148 8.87 -27.88 -5.24
N CYS A 149 7.96 -27.72 -6.21
CA CYS A 149 6.54 -27.98 -6.03
C CYS A 149 6.00 -28.85 -7.19
N LYS A 150 4.75 -29.32 -7.13
CA LYS A 150 4.17 -30.12 -8.23
C LYS A 150 3.51 -29.25 -9.30
N TYR A 151 2.89 -28.13 -8.90
CA TYR A 151 2.11 -27.30 -9.81
C TYR A 151 2.28 -25.80 -9.56
N VAL A 152 2.14 -25.00 -10.62
CA VAL A 152 2.00 -23.55 -10.54
C VAL A 152 0.63 -23.14 -11.04
N PHE A 153 -0.14 -22.47 -10.18
CA PHE A 153 -1.43 -21.87 -10.51
C PHE A 153 -1.21 -20.42 -10.92
N HIS A 154 -1.55 -20.04 -12.14
CA HIS A 154 -1.47 -18.66 -12.61
C HIS A 154 -2.85 -18.03 -12.58
N ALA A 155 -3.08 -17.10 -11.66
CA ALA A 155 -4.37 -16.42 -11.49
C ALA A 155 -4.31 -14.99 -12.07
N VAL A 156 -5.19 -14.70 -13.02
CA VAL A 156 -5.29 -13.39 -13.70
C VAL A 156 -6.18 -12.45 -12.91
N CYS A 157 -5.66 -11.28 -12.57
CA CYS A 157 -6.34 -10.31 -11.71
C CYS A 157 -6.75 -9.05 -12.49
N PRO A 158 -7.90 -8.40 -12.19
CA PRO A 158 -8.36 -7.21 -12.90
C PRO A 158 -7.45 -5.99 -12.71
N PHE A 159 -7.44 -5.12 -13.72
CA PHE A 159 -6.79 -3.81 -13.67
C PHE A 159 -7.54 -2.86 -12.73
N TRP A 160 -6.82 -2.11 -11.91
CA TRP A 160 -7.38 -1.23 -10.87
C TRP A 160 -7.38 0.24 -11.33
N ASP A 161 -8.54 0.92 -11.29
CA ASP A 161 -8.82 2.23 -11.94
C ASP A 161 -8.67 3.47 -11.03
N ASN A 162 -7.74 3.42 -10.07
CA ASN A 162 -7.48 4.51 -9.10
C ASN A 162 -8.70 4.93 -8.26
N GLY A 163 -9.75 4.09 -8.15
CA GLY A 163 -10.92 4.39 -7.31
C GLY A 163 -11.74 5.58 -7.80
N THR A 164 -11.60 5.97 -9.07
CA THR A 164 -12.39 7.03 -9.71
C THR A 164 -13.79 6.58 -10.14
N GLY A 165 -14.09 5.27 -9.99
CA GLY A 165 -15.41 4.73 -10.22
C GLY A 165 -16.48 5.49 -9.45
N GLN A 166 -17.47 6.03 -10.17
CA GLN A 166 -18.67 6.68 -9.64
C GLN A 166 -19.62 5.71 -8.90
N ALA A 167 -19.09 4.75 -8.13
CA ALA A 167 -19.89 3.98 -7.20
C ALA A 167 -20.23 4.88 -6.01
N LYS A 168 -21.16 5.82 -6.24
CA LYS A 168 -21.95 6.42 -5.18
C LYS A 168 -22.40 5.31 -4.26
N GLU A 169 -22.11 5.49 -2.98
CA GLU A 169 -22.69 4.72 -1.89
C GLU A 169 -24.21 4.66 -2.09
N ARG A 170 -24.67 3.52 -2.57
CA ARG A 170 -26.04 3.05 -2.39
C ARG A 170 -25.89 1.73 -1.67
N GLU A 171 -26.11 1.74 -0.37
CA GLU A 171 -26.13 0.58 0.54
C GLU A 171 -27.23 -0.45 0.19
N HIS A 172 -27.80 -0.39 -1.01
CA HIS A 172 -28.94 -1.18 -1.47
C HIS A 172 -28.75 -1.84 -2.83
N ASP A 173 -27.57 -1.78 -3.43
CA ASP A 173 -27.31 -2.40 -4.72
C ASP A 173 -26.24 -3.49 -4.60
N CYS A 174 -26.66 -4.77 -4.56
CA CYS A 174 -25.75 -5.91 -4.70
C CYS A 174 -25.04 -5.92 -6.07
N PHE A 175 -25.43 -5.02 -6.99
CA PHE A 175 -24.80 -4.82 -8.28
C PHE A 175 -24.02 -3.50 -8.32
N SER A 176 -22.82 -3.48 -7.75
CA SER A 176 -21.88 -2.42 -8.11
C SER A 176 -21.58 -2.51 -9.61
N ARG A 177 -21.99 -1.50 -10.39
CA ARG A 177 -21.75 -1.39 -11.84
C ARG A 177 -20.32 -0.94 -12.18
N SER A 178 -19.35 -1.24 -11.31
CA SER A 178 -17.95 -0.85 -11.47
C SER A 178 -17.00 -1.80 -10.74
N GLY A 179 -15.72 -1.76 -11.09
CA GLY A 179 -14.66 -2.53 -10.42
C GLY A 179 -14.78 -4.05 -10.61
N VAL A 180 -14.23 -4.79 -9.65
CA VAL A 180 -14.13 -6.27 -9.69
C VAL A 180 -15.49 -6.95 -9.83
N SER A 181 -16.53 -6.43 -9.16
CA SER A 181 -17.89 -6.98 -9.24
C SER A 181 -18.48 -6.90 -10.65
N LYS A 182 -18.26 -5.80 -11.38
CA LYS A 182 -18.68 -5.69 -12.79
C LYS A 182 -17.91 -6.68 -13.67
N ALA A 183 -16.59 -6.77 -13.51
CA ALA A 183 -15.76 -7.68 -14.28
C ALA A 183 -16.21 -9.15 -14.13
N ILE A 184 -16.51 -9.57 -12.89
CA ILE A 184 -17.04 -10.92 -12.60
C ILE A 184 -18.40 -11.13 -13.28
N LEU A 185 -19.31 -10.15 -13.23
CA LEU A 185 -20.64 -10.26 -13.85
C LEU A 185 -20.59 -10.26 -15.38
N ASP A 186 -19.74 -9.44 -15.99
CA ASP A 186 -19.53 -9.41 -17.44
C ASP A 186 -18.96 -10.75 -17.92
N ALA A 187 -18.04 -11.35 -17.16
CA ALA A 187 -17.45 -12.65 -17.46
C ALA A 187 -18.40 -13.83 -17.18
N ALA A 188 -19.24 -13.75 -16.15
CA ALA A 188 -20.23 -14.78 -15.84
C ALA A 188 -21.44 -14.79 -16.81
N GLY A 189 -21.64 -13.70 -17.56
CA GLY A 189 -22.78 -13.53 -18.45
C GLY A 189 -24.07 -13.15 -17.73
N SER A 190 -25.11 -12.84 -18.51
CA SER A 190 -26.38 -12.30 -18.00
C SER A 190 -27.16 -13.26 -17.08
N ASN A 191 -26.86 -14.57 -17.13
CA ASN A 191 -27.54 -15.60 -16.33
C ASN A 191 -27.40 -15.37 -14.82
N VAL A 192 -26.22 -14.94 -14.36
CA VAL A 192 -25.98 -14.66 -12.93
C VAL A 192 -26.83 -13.49 -12.44
N GLN A 193 -26.93 -12.42 -13.24
CA GLN A 193 -27.77 -11.27 -12.90
C GLN A 193 -29.26 -11.65 -12.87
N GLN A 194 -29.71 -12.52 -13.78
CA GLN A 194 -31.07 -13.03 -13.81
C GLN A 194 -31.36 -13.96 -12.61
N GLU A 195 -30.37 -14.74 -12.16
CA GLU A 195 -30.49 -15.62 -11.00
C GLU A 195 -30.63 -14.82 -9.71
N VAL A 196 -29.74 -13.84 -9.49
CA VAL A 196 -29.86 -12.90 -8.37
C VAL A 196 -31.20 -12.15 -8.41
N SER A 197 -31.62 -11.66 -9.59
CA SER A 197 -32.91 -10.97 -9.75
C SER A 197 -34.09 -11.88 -9.41
N ARG A 198 -34.04 -13.16 -9.78
CA ARG A 198 -35.07 -14.13 -9.41
C ARG A 198 -35.10 -14.42 -7.90
N ILE A 199 -33.94 -14.54 -7.27
CA ILE A 199 -33.83 -14.77 -5.81
C ILE A 199 -34.41 -13.59 -5.03
N VAL A 200 -34.04 -12.35 -5.41
CA VAL A 200 -34.47 -11.13 -4.71
C VAL A 200 -35.96 -10.83 -4.92
N ASN A 201 -36.51 -11.16 -6.09
CA ASN A 201 -37.93 -10.94 -6.40
C ASN A 201 -38.84 -12.14 -6.08
N ALA A 202 -38.32 -13.19 -5.43
CA ALA A 202 -39.12 -14.35 -5.08
C ALA A 202 -40.19 -14.00 -4.02
N PRO A 203 -41.43 -14.53 -4.11
CA PRO A 203 -42.45 -14.33 -3.10
C PRO A 203 -41.97 -14.82 -1.73
N GLY A 204 -41.97 -13.94 -0.72
CA GLY A 204 -41.50 -14.27 0.63
C GLY A 204 -39.98 -14.15 0.84
N TYR A 205 -39.25 -13.52 -0.07
CA TYR A 205 -37.82 -13.22 0.13
C TYR A 205 -37.59 -12.31 1.35
N GLN A 206 -36.72 -12.75 2.26
CA GLN A 206 -36.17 -11.95 3.34
C GLN A 206 -34.72 -11.58 3.00
N GLN A 207 -34.32 -10.35 3.31
CA GLN A 207 -32.98 -9.85 3.02
C GLN A 207 -31.90 -10.75 3.65
N ARG A 208 -31.05 -11.36 2.81
CA ARG A 208 -29.94 -12.22 3.24
C ARG A 208 -28.63 -11.44 3.22
N ALA A 209 -27.72 -11.78 4.13
CA ALA A 209 -26.37 -11.19 4.18
C ALA A 209 -25.50 -11.61 2.98
N MET A 210 -25.82 -12.75 2.35
CA MET A 210 -25.11 -13.29 1.20
C MET A 210 -26.09 -13.97 0.25
N ILE A 211 -25.80 -13.94 -1.05
CA ILE A 211 -26.57 -14.65 -2.09
C ILE A 211 -25.61 -15.61 -2.79
N LEU A 212 -25.99 -16.88 -2.90
CA LEU A 212 -25.25 -17.87 -3.68
C LEU A 212 -25.93 -18.00 -5.05
N THR A 213 -25.16 -17.97 -6.13
CA THR A 213 -25.63 -18.26 -7.48
C THR A 213 -24.72 -19.27 -8.19
N THR A 214 -25.19 -19.78 -9.32
CA THR A 214 -24.30 -20.40 -10.31
C THR A 214 -23.19 -19.43 -10.75
N ALA A 215 -22.12 -19.98 -11.32
CA ALA A 215 -21.00 -19.20 -11.83
C ALA A 215 -21.23 -18.64 -13.25
N GLY A 216 -22.38 -18.97 -13.87
CA GLY A 216 -22.65 -18.63 -15.26
C GLY A 216 -21.60 -19.23 -16.19
N LEU A 217 -20.91 -18.38 -16.95
CA LEU A 217 -19.83 -18.75 -17.86
C LEU A 217 -18.43 -18.81 -17.20
N LEU A 218 -18.32 -18.53 -15.90
CA LEU A 218 -17.03 -18.60 -15.20
C LEU A 218 -16.58 -20.06 -15.00
N PRO A 219 -15.26 -20.31 -14.93
CA PRO A 219 -14.71 -21.64 -14.66
C PRO A 219 -14.87 -22.10 -13.20
N SER A 220 -15.38 -21.25 -12.30
CA SER A 220 -15.65 -21.59 -10.90
C SER A 220 -16.96 -22.37 -10.73
N GLY A 221 -17.15 -23.03 -9.59
CA GLY A 221 -18.38 -23.79 -9.31
C GLY A 221 -19.59 -22.92 -8.94
N ALA A 222 -19.37 -21.77 -8.31
CA ALA A 222 -20.42 -20.86 -7.86
C ALA A 222 -19.89 -19.44 -7.62
N ILE A 223 -20.80 -18.48 -7.41
CA ILE A 223 -20.49 -17.12 -6.95
C ILE A 223 -21.23 -16.85 -5.65
N ILE A 224 -20.50 -16.41 -4.62
CA ILE A 224 -21.07 -15.91 -3.36
C ILE A 224 -21.04 -14.39 -3.41
N HIS A 225 -22.22 -13.79 -3.60
CA HIS A 225 -22.41 -12.34 -3.61
C HIS A 225 -22.51 -11.84 -2.18
N VAL A 226 -21.67 -10.87 -1.84
CA VAL A 226 -21.63 -10.25 -0.51
C VAL A 226 -21.70 -8.74 -0.64
N VAL A 227 -22.26 -8.06 0.37
CA VAL A 227 -22.20 -6.61 0.46
C VAL A 227 -20.80 -6.20 0.94
N GLY A 228 -20.13 -5.35 0.17
CA GLY A 228 -18.81 -4.84 0.53
C GLY A 228 -18.87 -3.86 1.71
N HIS A 229 -17.95 -3.99 2.67
CA HIS A 229 -17.81 -3.06 3.79
C HIS A 229 -16.42 -2.41 3.81
N LYS A 230 -16.32 -1.21 4.39
CA LYS A 230 -15.06 -0.50 4.64
C LYS A 230 -14.52 -0.73 6.06
N ASP A 231 -15.39 -1.21 6.96
CA ASP A 231 -15.07 -1.48 8.36
C ASP A 231 -14.34 -2.84 8.48
N PRO A 232 -13.14 -2.90 9.07
CA PRO A 232 -12.38 -4.15 9.20
C PRO A 232 -13.09 -5.28 9.96
N VAL A 233 -13.91 -4.94 10.97
CA VAL A 233 -14.68 -5.93 11.75
C VAL A 233 -15.78 -6.52 10.88
N LYS A 234 -16.53 -5.69 10.16
CA LYS A 234 -17.56 -6.15 9.23
C LYS A 234 -16.98 -6.94 8.05
N ILE A 235 -15.82 -6.55 7.52
CA ILE A 235 -15.11 -7.32 6.48
C ILE A 235 -14.76 -8.71 7.01
N LYS A 236 -14.24 -8.81 8.24
CA LYS A 236 -13.92 -10.09 8.89
C LYS A 236 -15.17 -10.97 9.03
N GLU A 237 -16.28 -10.40 9.49
CA GLU A 237 -17.56 -11.11 9.63
C GLU A 237 -18.08 -11.63 8.28
N VAL A 238 -17.99 -10.83 7.22
CA VAL A 238 -18.39 -11.23 5.87
C VAL A 238 -17.49 -12.36 5.35
N VAL A 239 -16.16 -12.23 5.44
CA VAL A 239 -15.22 -13.27 5.01
C VAL A 239 -15.44 -14.58 5.77
N TYR A 240 -15.65 -14.50 7.09
CA TYR A 240 -15.97 -15.67 7.91
C TYR A 240 -17.28 -16.33 7.48
N SER A 241 -18.30 -15.53 7.20
CA SER A 241 -19.59 -16.03 6.72
C SER A 241 -19.48 -16.72 5.36
N VAL A 242 -18.67 -16.17 4.45
CA VAL A 242 -18.36 -16.79 3.14
C VAL A 242 -17.69 -18.14 3.34
N LEU A 243 -16.67 -18.24 4.20
CA LEU A 243 -15.98 -19.50 4.48
C LEU A 243 -16.94 -20.57 5.06
N LYS A 244 -17.80 -20.18 6.00
CA LYS A 244 -18.82 -21.06 6.58
C LYS A 244 -19.81 -21.55 5.52
N LEU A 245 -20.25 -20.65 4.63
CA LEU A 245 -21.14 -21.01 3.53
C LEU A 245 -20.43 -21.95 2.53
N SER A 246 -19.14 -21.72 2.24
CA SER A 246 -18.35 -22.60 1.39
C SER A 246 -18.23 -24.01 1.95
N GLU A 247 -18.00 -24.14 3.26
CA GLU A 247 -17.98 -25.42 3.96
C GLU A 247 -19.34 -26.14 3.88
N GLN A 248 -20.44 -25.44 4.18
CA GLN A 248 -21.80 -25.99 4.09
C GLN A 248 -22.17 -26.50 2.69
N ASN A 249 -21.60 -25.87 1.65
CA ASN A 249 -21.81 -26.26 0.25
C ASN A 249 -20.70 -27.17 -0.29
N THR A 250 -19.80 -27.67 0.58
CA THR A 250 -18.70 -28.59 0.23
C THR A 250 -17.76 -28.07 -0.86
N PHE A 251 -17.60 -26.75 -0.98
CA PHE A 251 -16.66 -26.18 -1.94
C PHE A 251 -15.22 -26.48 -1.49
N SER A 252 -14.44 -27.08 -2.39
CA SER A 252 -13.03 -27.42 -2.14
C SER A 252 -12.08 -26.22 -2.14
N SER A 253 -12.53 -25.08 -2.65
CA SER A 253 -11.77 -23.83 -2.68
C SER A 253 -12.70 -22.62 -2.75
N VAL A 254 -12.23 -21.48 -2.24
CA VAL A 254 -12.90 -20.19 -2.36
C VAL A 254 -11.86 -19.09 -2.58
N SER A 255 -12.10 -18.24 -3.57
CA SER A 255 -11.21 -17.12 -3.91
C SER A 255 -11.86 -15.80 -3.47
N PHE A 256 -11.08 -14.95 -2.82
CA PHE A 256 -11.49 -13.59 -2.46
C PHE A 256 -10.79 -12.60 -3.38
N PRO A 257 -11.48 -11.56 -3.88
CA PRO A 257 -10.82 -10.49 -4.61
C PRO A 257 -9.78 -9.80 -3.70
N ALA A 258 -8.59 -9.51 -4.22
CA ALA A 258 -7.51 -8.91 -3.45
C ALA A 258 -7.90 -7.50 -2.96
N LEU A 259 -7.92 -7.31 -1.63
CA LEU A 259 -8.14 -6.01 -1.00
C LEU A 259 -6.80 -5.27 -0.81
N GLY A 260 -6.66 -4.09 -1.43
CA GLY A 260 -5.62 -3.10 -1.08
C GLY A 260 -4.28 -3.15 -1.83
N THR A 261 -4.21 -3.68 -3.04
CA THR A 261 -2.98 -3.66 -3.88
C THR A 261 -2.80 -2.38 -4.71
N GLY A 262 -3.72 -1.41 -4.62
CA GLY A 262 -3.90 -0.34 -5.60
C GLY A 262 -3.12 0.97 -5.41
N LEU A 263 -1.86 0.96 -4.96
CA LEU A 263 -1.05 2.19 -4.91
C LEU A 263 0.43 1.97 -5.24
N CYS A 264 0.71 1.38 -6.40
CA CYS A 264 2.00 1.56 -7.05
C CYS A 264 1.80 1.58 -8.56
N GLN A 265 1.60 2.77 -9.13
CA GLN A 265 2.04 3.07 -10.50
C GLN A 265 3.59 3.08 -10.60
N TRP A 266 4.25 2.66 -9.52
CA TRP A 266 5.68 2.55 -9.46
C TRP A 266 6.13 1.42 -10.37
N GLU A 267 7.12 1.74 -11.19
CA GLU A 267 7.86 0.72 -11.91
C GLU A 267 8.54 -0.22 -10.94
N ASP A 268 8.80 -1.45 -11.39
CA ASP A 268 9.59 -2.40 -10.61
C ASP A 268 10.92 -1.77 -10.17
N MET A 269 11.15 -1.78 -8.86
CA MET A 269 12.35 -1.27 -8.21
C MET A 269 13.48 -2.30 -8.21
N LYS A 270 13.28 -3.53 -8.69
CA LYS A 270 14.32 -4.59 -8.81
C LYS A 270 15.14 -4.79 -7.52
N GLY A 271 14.52 -4.61 -6.36
CA GLY A 271 15.14 -4.76 -5.05
C GLY A 271 15.91 -3.53 -4.54
N VAL A 272 16.05 -2.45 -5.30
CA VAL A 272 16.67 -1.21 -4.78
C VAL A 272 15.71 -0.44 -3.88
N PRO A 273 16.17 0.22 -2.80
CA PRO A 273 15.30 0.95 -1.86
C PRO A 273 14.78 2.29 -2.40
N LEU A 274 15.49 2.86 -3.39
CA LEU A 274 15.21 4.13 -4.05
C LEU A 274 15.40 3.96 -5.56
N LYS A 275 14.42 4.41 -6.36
CA LYS A 275 14.51 4.48 -7.82
C LYS A 275 14.00 5.83 -8.32
N ARG A 276 14.73 6.44 -9.27
CA ARG A 276 14.28 7.59 -10.04
C ARG A 276 13.78 7.10 -11.39
N CYS A 277 12.52 7.39 -11.71
CA CYS A 277 11.85 6.95 -12.92
C CYS A 277 11.60 8.15 -13.83
N THR A 278 12.40 8.29 -14.88
CA THR A 278 12.19 9.35 -15.88
C THR A 278 10.89 9.12 -16.63
N LEU A 279 9.98 10.09 -16.55
CA LEU A 279 8.70 10.04 -17.24
C LEU A 279 8.88 10.36 -18.72
N THR A 280 8.13 9.66 -19.58
CA THR A 280 8.11 9.97 -21.01
C THR A 280 7.23 11.20 -21.27
N PRO A 281 7.65 12.17 -22.11
CA PRO A 281 6.84 13.36 -22.41
C PRO A 281 5.45 13.08 -22.99
N THR A 282 5.25 11.88 -23.56
CA THR A 282 3.96 11.44 -24.11
C THR A 282 2.99 10.93 -23.04
N SER A 283 3.49 10.52 -21.87
CA SER A 283 2.68 9.98 -20.77
C SER A 283 1.73 11.03 -20.18
N GLN A 284 0.59 10.57 -19.66
CA GLN A 284 -0.37 11.46 -18.99
C GLN A 284 0.23 12.06 -17.71
N GLU A 285 0.97 11.24 -16.95
CA GLU A 285 1.63 11.66 -15.71
C GLU A 285 2.62 12.83 -15.93
N TYR A 286 3.42 12.77 -17.00
CA TYR A 286 4.29 13.89 -17.39
C TYR A 286 3.47 15.15 -17.69
N LYS A 287 2.40 15.01 -18.49
CA LYS A 287 1.54 16.12 -18.89
C LYS A 287 0.84 16.76 -17.70
N ASP A 288 0.44 15.98 -16.70
CA ASP A 288 -0.20 16.48 -15.50
C ASP A 288 0.77 17.34 -14.68
N VAL A 289 2.02 16.87 -14.49
CA VAL A 289 3.07 17.66 -13.81
C VAL A 289 3.41 18.93 -14.59
N GLU A 290 3.52 18.83 -15.92
CA GLU A 290 3.76 19.99 -16.78
C GLU A 290 2.62 21.01 -16.70
N GLN A 291 1.37 20.56 -16.74
CA GLN A 291 0.20 21.42 -16.60
C GLN A 291 0.17 22.10 -15.23
N GLU A 292 0.56 21.40 -14.17
CA GLU A 292 0.60 21.95 -12.83
C GLU A 292 1.68 23.05 -12.68
N LEU A 293 2.84 22.91 -13.32
CA LEU A 293 3.84 23.99 -13.44
C LEU A 293 3.24 25.22 -14.14
N LYS A 294 2.61 25.01 -15.31
CA LYS A 294 2.00 26.09 -16.11
C LYS A 294 0.91 26.81 -15.32
N ARG A 295 0.01 26.04 -14.70
CA ARG A 295 -1.09 26.53 -13.86
C ARG A 295 -0.60 27.38 -12.70
N THR A 296 0.58 27.06 -12.17
CA THR A 296 1.19 27.76 -11.04
C THR A 296 2.25 28.79 -11.44
N GLY A 297 2.19 29.24 -12.70
CA GLY A 297 2.91 30.43 -13.17
C GLY A 297 4.36 30.19 -13.59
N LEU A 298 4.74 28.94 -13.89
CA LEU A 298 6.05 28.62 -14.44
C LEU A 298 5.91 27.85 -15.76
N THR A 299 6.46 28.40 -16.84
CA THR A 299 6.52 27.76 -18.17
C THR A 299 7.98 27.59 -18.58
N PRO A 300 8.73 26.67 -17.94
CA PRO A 300 10.15 26.53 -18.20
C PRO A 300 10.41 25.63 -19.40
N ASN A 301 11.65 25.59 -19.86
CA ASN A 301 12.10 24.54 -20.77
C ASN A 301 12.46 23.29 -19.93
N ILE A 302 11.55 22.32 -19.89
CA ILE A 302 11.70 21.09 -19.08
C ILE A 302 12.70 20.16 -19.75
N ILE A 303 13.74 19.78 -19.01
CA ILE A 303 14.74 18.78 -19.42
C ILE A 303 14.26 17.37 -19.05
N SER A 304 13.78 17.21 -17.81
CA SER A 304 13.25 15.93 -17.33
C SER A 304 12.24 16.12 -16.20
N ILE A 305 11.30 15.17 -16.12
CA ILE A 305 10.48 14.94 -14.93
C ILE A 305 10.75 13.50 -14.50
N GLU A 306 11.15 13.32 -13.25
CA GLU A 306 11.46 12.02 -12.67
C GLU A 306 10.55 11.75 -11.49
N ARG A 307 9.77 10.67 -11.54
CA ARG A 307 9.05 10.17 -10.37
C ARG A 307 10.05 9.52 -9.41
N ILE A 308 10.00 9.94 -8.15
CA ILE A 308 10.81 9.34 -7.09
C ILE A 308 10.03 8.20 -6.47
N GLN A 309 10.66 7.02 -6.41
CA GLN A 309 10.13 5.84 -5.79
C GLN A 309 11.02 5.46 -4.61
N ASN A 310 10.67 5.92 -3.40
CA ASN A 310 11.36 5.56 -2.16
C ASN A 310 10.38 4.82 -1.23
N LYS A 311 10.56 3.50 -1.13
CA LYS A 311 9.60 2.63 -0.42
C LYS A 311 9.48 2.97 1.07
N THR A 312 10.60 3.27 1.72
CA THR A 312 10.62 3.55 3.17
C THR A 312 9.99 4.90 3.48
N LEU A 313 10.31 5.93 2.69
CA LEU A 313 9.71 7.25 2.85
C LEU A 313 8.21 7.22 2.56
N TRP A 314 7.78 6.53 1.49
CA TRP A 314 6.37 6.40 1.16
C TRP A 314 5.58 5.68 2.26
N GLN A 315 6.12 4.58 2.81
CA GLN A 315 5.47 3.87 3.92
C GLN A 315 5.32 4.74 5.16
N SER A 316 6.37 5.51 5.50
CA SER A 316 6.36 6.43 6.65
C SER A 316 5.36 7.56 6.44
N TYR A 317 5.35 8.16 5.25
CA TYR A 317 4.41 9.20 4.84
C TYR A 317 2.95 8.74 4.93
N GLN A 318 2.65 7.55 4.39
CA GLN A 318 1.28 7.00 4.40
C GLN A 318 0.79 6.67 5.82
N LEU A 319 1.68 6.20 6.70
CA LEU A 319 1.35 6.00 8.12
C LEU A 319 1.05 7.33 8.81
N PHE A 320 1.87 8.36 8.56
CA PHE A 320 1.66 9.69 9.11
C PHE A 320 0.35 10.31 8.62
N LYS A 321 0.05 10.16 7.33
CA LYS A 321 -1.22 10.58 6.72
C LYS A 321 -2.42 9.97 7.44
N LYS A 322 -2.41 8.64 7.63
CA LYS A 322 -3.49 7.94 8.32
C LYS A 322 -3.70 8.46 9.74
N ASN A 323 -2.62 8.64 10.50
CA ASN A 323 -2.69 9.16 11.86
C ASN A 323 -3.25 10.61 11.89
N MET A 324 -2.88 11.44 10.91
CA MET A 324 -3.40 12.81 10.79
C MET A 324 -4.88 12.83 10.40
N GLU A 325 -5.33 11.92 9.53
CA GLU A 325 -6.75 11.79 9.17
C GLU A 325 -7.61 11.37 10.37
N GLU A 326 -7.11 10.47 11.22
CA GLU A 326 -7.76 10.09 12.47
C GLU A 326 -7.78 11.24 13.48
N LYS A 327 -6.65 11.93 13.68
CA LYS A 327 -6.53 13.10 14.56
C LYS A 327 -7.48 14.23 14.15
N ASN A 328 -7.50 14.60 12.87
CA ASN A 328 -8.28 15.73 12.35
C ASN A 328 -9.72 15.35 11.97
N LYS A 329 -10.07 14.06 12.02
CA LYS A 329 -11.42 13.53 11.71
C LYS A 329 -11.90 13.88 10.30
N HIS A 330 -10.98 14.09 9.36
CA HIS A 330 -11.26 14.33 7.95
C HIS A 330 -10.09 13.88 7.08
N LYS A 331 -10.33 13.72 5.77
CA LYS A 331 -9.31 13.25 4.82
C LYS A 331 -8.57 14.36 4.06
N ASN A 332 -9.03 15.61 4.17
CA ASN A 332 -8.47 16.75 3.46
C ASN A 332 -7.23 17.32 4.17
N ASN A 333 -6.18 16.51 4.33
CA ASN A 333 -4.94 16.91 5.01
C ASN A 333 -3.76 17.09 4.06
N GLU A 334 -3.87 16.64 2.81
CA GLU A 334 -2.76 16.59 1.86
C GLU A 334 -2.89 17.69 0.80
N LYS A 335 -1.76 18.28 0.42
CA LYS A 335 -1.62 19.15 -0.76
C LYS A 335 -0.41 18.73 -1.58
N GLN A 336 -0.48 18.93 -2.89
CA GLN A 336 0.70 18.95 -3.74
C GLN A 336 1.28 20.36 -3.75
N LEU A 337 2.56 20.49 -3.41
CA LEU A 337 3.25 21.77 -3.23
C LEU A 337 4.66 21.71 -3.82
N PHE A 338 5.23 22.88 -4.11
CA PHE A 338 6.53 23.02 -4.74
C PHE A 338 7.65 23.28 -3.74
N HIS A 339 8.85 22.74 -4.03
CA HIS A 339 10.06 22.98 -3.25
C HIS A 339 11.27 23.14 -4.17
N GLY A 340 11.77 24.37 -4.32
CA GLY A 340 13.00 24.67 -5.05
C GLY A 340 14.25 24.39 -4.20
N THR A 341 15.27 23.78 -4.81
CA THR A 341 16.54 23.47 -4.12
C THR A 341 17.74 23.52 -5.07
N GLY A 342 18.96 23.51 -4.52
CA GLY A 342 20.20 23.30 -5.27
C GLY A 342 20.48 21.82 -5.56
N SER A 343 21.37 21.57 -6.53
CA SER A 343 21.80 20.24 -6.97
C SER A 343 22.36 19.37 -5.85
N ASN A 344 23.08 19.96 -4.90
CA ASN A 344 23.77 19.25 -3.83
C ASN A 344 22.81 18.60 -2.81
N SER A 345 21.55 19.01 -2.76
CA SER A 345 20.55 18.49 -1.81
C SER A 345 19.73 17.32 -2.37
N ILE A 346 19.84 17.03 -3.67
CA ILE A 346 18.93 16.09 -4.36
C ILE A 346 19.07 14.67 -3.82
N ASP A 347 20.29 14.18 -3.67
CA ASP A 347 20.52 12.82 -3.17
C ASP A 347 20.08 12.68 -1.71
N LEU A 348 20.28 13.73 -0.90
CA LEU A 348 19.79 13.77 0.48
C LEU A 348 18.27 13.73 0.54
N ILE A 349 17.58 14.59 -0.22
CA ILE A 349 16.11 14.65 -0.23
C ILE A 349 15.52 13.33 -0.74
N ASN A 350 16.08 12.76 -1.81
CA ASN A 350 15.58 11.49 -2.35
C ASN A 350 15.73 10.32 -1.37
N ASN A 351 16.80 10.30 -0.57
CA ASN A 351 17.07 9.22 0.39
C ASN A 351 16.37 9.41 1.74
N GLN A 352 16.40 10.63 2.27
CA GLN A 352 16.04 10.94 3.66
C GLN A 352 14.77 11.79 3.80
N GLY A 353 14.21 12.28 2.69
CA GLY A 353 13.09 13.21 2.72
C GLY A 353 13.52 14.65 3.01
N PHE A 354 12.56 15.51 3.32
CA PHE A 354 12.81 16.92 3.56
C PHE A 354 13.25 17.15 5.00
N ASN A 355 14.55 17.09 5.24
CA ASN A 355 15.12 17.27 6.58
C ASN A 355 15.20 18.76 6.94
N ARG A 356 14.52 19.14 8.03
CA ARG A 356 14.47 20.53 8.53
C ARG A 356 15.83 21.07 8.99
N SER A 357 16.81 20.22 9.26
CA SER A 357 18.16 20.64 9.68
C SER A 357 18.91 21.38 8.57
N TYR A 358 18.47 21.22 7.32
CA TYR A 358 18.96 21.99 6.17
C TYR A 358 18.13 23.27 5.93
N ALA A 359 17.05 23.50 6.68
CA ALA A 359 16.31 24.74 6.66
C ALA A 359 17.13 25.82 7.39
N GLY A 360 17.63 26.82 6.66
CA GLY A 360 18.42 27.89 7.26
C GLY A 360 19.21 28.75 6.28
N THR A 361 19.39 28.31 5.02
CA THR A 361 20.05 29.12 3.97
C THR A 361 19.21 30.30 3.50
N HIS A 362 17.89 30.24 3.68
CA HIS A 362 16.96 31.33 3.40
C HIS A 362 16.10 31.59 4.63
N ALA A 363 16.36 32.72 5.30
CA ALA A 363 15.76 33.17 6.56
C ALA A 363 14.45 32.44 6.98
N ALA A 364 14.53 31.61 8.03
CA ALA A 364 13.42 30.84 8.61
C ALA A 364 12.35 31.75 9.28
N MET A 365 11.67 32.55 8.47
CA MET A 365 10.78 33.65 8.89
C MET A 365 9.52 33.16 9.63
N TYR A 366 9.05 31.95 9.32
CA TYR A 366 7.79 31.39 9.80
C TYR A 366 7.98 30.11 10.63
N GLY A 367 9.22 29.64 10.75
CA GLY A 367 9.61 28.50 11.59
C GLY A 367 10.81 27.75 11.03
N ASN A 368 11.52 27.04 11.90
CA ASN A 368 12.66 26.19 11.57
C ASN A 368 12.16 24.83 11.07
N GLY A 369 11.51 24.83 9.91
CA GLY A 369 10.95 23.66 9.25
C GLY A 369 11.23 23.67 7.74
N SER A 370 10.71 22.68 7.03
CA SER A 370 10.82 22.59 5.57
C SER A 370 9.69 23.39 4.90
N TYR A 371 10.06 24.23 3.94
CA TYR A 371 9.17 25.19 3.27
C TYR A 371 8.66 24.65 1.93
N PHE A 372 7.36 24.83 1.68
CA PHE A 372 6.70 24.39 0.45
C PHE A 372 5.75 25.48 -0.06
N ALA A 373 5.89 25.89 -1.32
CA ALA A 373 5.07 26.94 -1.92
C ALA A 373 3.86 26.37 -2.66
N LEU A 374 2.76 27.11 -2.68
CA LEU A 374 1.61 26.79 -3.54
C LEU A 374 1.90 26.98 -5.02
N THR A 375 2.88 27.83 -5.38
CA THR A 375 3.20 28.12 -6.76
C THR A 375 4.62 27.70 -7.15
N ALA A 376 4.76 27.16 -8.36
CA ALA A 376 6.07 26.87 -8.95
C ALA A 376 6.88 28.16 -9.14
N SER A 377 6.24 29.27 -9.53
CA SER A 377 6.89 30.57 -9.70
C SER A 377 7.59 31.07 -8.43
N TYR A 378 7.00 30.82 -7.25
CA TYR A 378 7.62 31.17 -5.98
C TYR A 378 8.84 30.27 -5.71
N SER A 379 8.68 28.95 -5.89
CA SER A 379 9.77 27.99 -5.68
C SER A 379 10.93 28.17 -6.67
N HIS A 380 10.69 28.77 -7.84
CA HIS A 380 11.73 29.05 -8.83
C HIS A 380 12.85 29.93 -8.26
N GLY A 381 12.52 30.91 -7.40
CA GLY A 381 13.51 31.77 -6.74
C GLY A 381 14.49 31.01 -5.85
N TYR A 382 14.13 29.80 -5.42
CA TYR A 382 14.94 28.93 -4.55
C TYR A 382 15.61 27.77 -5.30
N ALA A 383 15.17 27.50 -6.55
CA ALA A 383 15.77 26.49 -7.41
C ALA A 383 17.09 27.03 -7.99
N GLN A 384 18.21 26.73 -7.34
CA GLN A 384 19.52 27.25 -7.70
C GLN A 384 20.01 26.68 -9.05
N LEU A 385 20.70 27.51 -9.83
CA LEU A 385 21.38 27.08 -11.05
C LEU A 385 22.59 26.23 -10.69
N ASP A 386 22.73 25.07 -11.33
CA ASP A 386 23.95 24.28 -11.27
C ASP A 386 24.99 24.73 -12.32
N ALA A 387 26.15 24.06 -12.34
CA ALA A 387 27.23 24.35 -13.27
C ALA A 387 26.85 24.14 -14.76
N GLN A 388 25.78 23.38 -15.04
CA GLN A 388 25.24 23.13 -16.37
C GLN A 388 24.14 24.13 -16.74
N GLY A 389 23.80 25.06 -15.84
CA GLY A 389 22.71 26.02 -16.02
C GLY A 389 21.33 25.42 -15.76
N HIS A 390 21.24 24.25 -15.13
CA HIS A 390 19.97 23.60 -14.81
C HIS A 390 19.48 23.97 -13.41
N ARG A 391 18.16 24.09 -13.27
CA ARG A 391 17.44 24.27 -12.01
C ARG A 391 16.69 23.00 -11.65
N ARG A 392 16.50 22.78 -10.34
CA ARG A 392 15.77 21.63 -9.81
C ARG A 392 14.69 22.04 -8.81
N MET A 393 13.52 21.44 -8.96
CA MET A 393 12.37 21.67 -8.09
C MET A 393 11.62 20.37 -7.87
N TYR A 394 11.12 20.16 -6.67
CA TYR A 394 10.18 19.08 -6.38
C TYR A 394 8.74 19.55 -6.49
N LEU A 395 7.89 18.68 -7.03
CA LEU A 395 6.46 18.66 -6.74
C LEU A 395 6.24 17.55 -5.70
N ALA A 396 5.95 17.95 -4.47
CA ALA A 396 5.90 17.07 -3.31
C ALA A 396 4.47 16.92 -2.79
N ARG A 397 4.14 15.75 -2.22
CA ARG A 397 2.93 15.59 -1.41
C ARG A 397 3.24 16.01 0.02
N VAL A 398 2.45 16.92 0.57
CA VAL A 398 2.70 17.53 1.88
C VAL A 398 1.44 17.40 2.72
N LEU A 399 1.57 16.82 3.91
CA LEU A 399 0.50 16.70 4.89
C LEU A 399 0.39 18.02 5.67
N VAL A 400 -0.34 18.97 5.10
CA VAL A 400 -0.55 20.30 5.67
C VAL A 400 -1.46 20.25 6.90
N GLY A 401 -2.47 19.38 6.88
CA GLY A 401 -3.43 19.23 7.99
C GLY A 401 -4.10 20.54 8.39
N GLU A 402 -4.36 20.69 9.69
CA GLU A 402 -4.78 21.96 10.27
C GLU A 402 -3.57 22.87 10.49
N PHE A 403 -3.66 24.12 10.05
CA PHE A 403 -2.53 25.05 10.06
C PHE A 403 -2.86 26.37 10.75
N THR A 404 -1.81 27.08 11.16
CA THR A 404 -1.91 28.43 11.74
C THR A 404 -0.77 29.32 11.22
N GLN A 405 -0.80 30.61 11.55
CA GLN A 405 0.26 31.53 11.12
C GLN A 405 1.58 31.25 11.86
N GLY A 406 2.65 31.13 11.09
CA GLY A 406 4.00 30.87 11.59
C GLY A 406 4.69 32.13 12.09
N LYS A 407 5.78 31.93 12.84
CA LYS A 407 6.66 33.01 13.31
C LYS A 407 8.09 32.51 13.46
N ARG A 408 9.04 33.44 13.41
CA ARG A 408 10.47 33.14 13.56
C ARG A 408 10.75 32.42 14.88
N GLY A 409 11.60 31.40 14.83
CA GLY A 409 12.06 30.65 16.00
C GLY A 409 11.18 29.47 16.43
N LEU A 410 10.05 29.22 15.76
CA LEU A 410 9.29 27.97 15.99
C LEU A 410 10.13 26.76 15.58
N ILE A 411 10.16 25.73 16.42
CA ILE A 411 10.76 24.42 16.11
C ILE A 411 9.72 23.30 15.98
N THR A 412 8.46 23.63 16.28
CA THR A 412 7.27 22.79 16.18
C THR A 412 6.05 23.70 15.97
N PRO A 413 4.93 23.23 15.38
CA PRO A 413 3.73 24.04 15.27
C PRO A 413 3.17 24.48 16.65
N PRO A 414 2.47 25.62 16.73
CA PRO A 414 1.83 26.06 17.97
C PRO A 414 0.73 25.11 18.47
N ALA A 415 0.41 25.17 19.76
CA ALA A 415 -0.75 24.49 20.33
C ALA A 415 -2.07 25.17 19.91
N LYS A 416 -3.15 24.39 19.78
CA LYS A 416 -4.49 24.86 19.37
C LYS A 416 -5.29 25.58 20.47
N GLY A 417 -4.74 25.67 21.68
CA GLY A 417 -5.38 26.36 22.80
C GLY A 417 -6.46 25.55 23.54
N SER A 418 -6.54 24.23 23.31
CA SER A 418 -7.51 23.31 23.96
C SER A 418 -7.19 22.96 25.42
N GLY A 419 -6.24 23.66 26.06
CA GLY A 419 -5.73 23.33 27.40
C GLY A 419 -4.76 22.14 27.45
N ASN A 420 -4.60 21.40 26.35
CA ASN A 420 -3.60 20.35 26.19
C ASN A 420 -2.42 20.86 25.35
N ALA A 421 -1.24 20.97 25.95
CA ALA A 421 -0.03 21.44 25.26
C ALA A 421 0.45 20.49 24.14
N ALA A 422 0.02 19.23 24.13
CA ALA A 422 0.35 18.26 23.07
C ALA A 422 -0.58 18.35 21.85
N ASP A 423 -1.69 19.08 21.94
CA ASP A 423 -2.61 19.29 20.82
C ASP A 423 -2.12 20.45 19.93
N LEU A 424 -1.14 20.12 19.10
CA LEU A 424 -0.51 21.04 18.16
C LEU A 424 -1.26 21.11 16.83
N TYR A 425 -1.17 22.26 16.16
CA TYR A 425 -1.40 22.34 14.71
C TYR A 425 -0.47 21.38 13.96
N ASP A 426 -0.80 21.04 12.72
CA ASP A 426 0.00 20.11 11.92
C ASP A 426 1.08 20.84 11.12
N SER A 427 0.80 22.07 10.68
CA SER A 427 1.77 22.92 9.98
C SER A 427 1.57 24.40 10.29
N VAL A 428 2.46 25.24 9.78
CA VAL A 428 2.27 26.70 9.81
C VAL A 428 2.36 27.30 8.42
N THR A 429 1.85 28.51 8.25
CA THR A 429 1.84 29.25 6.98
C THR A 429 2.30 30.70 7.17
N ASP A 430 2.61 31.39 6.08
CA ASP A 430 2.93 32.81 6.06
C ASP A 430 1.73 33.70 6.42
N ASN A 431 0.55 33.34 5.92
CA ASN A 431 -0.70 34.06 6.17
C ASN A 431 -1.87 33.07 6.30
N ALA A 432 -2.45 32.96 7.50
CA ALA A 432 -3.51 31.99 7.77
C ALA A 432 -4.80 32.25 6.97
N ALA A 433 -5.08 33.49 6.57
CA ALA A 433 -6.26 33.84 5.80
C ALA A 433 -6.09 33.57 4.29
N ASN A 434 -4.87 33.74 3.77
CA ASN A 434 -4.55 33.51 2.37
C ASN A 434 -3.12 32.96 2.25
N PRO A 435 -2.93 31.65 2.48
CA PRO A 435 -1.60 31.06 2.53
C PRO A 435 -0.96 31.10 1.15
N SER A 436 0.34 31.40 1.08
CA SER A 436 1.15 31.24 -0.15
C SER A 436 2.14 30.07 -0.02
N MET A 437 2.44 29.67 1.21
CA MET A 437 3.33 28.57 1.53
C MET A 437 2.95 27.86 2.84
N PHE A 438 3.48 26.66 3.02
CA PHE A 438 3.36 25.87 4.24
C PHE A 438 4.73 25.42 4.72
N ILE A 439 4.88 25.38 6.04
CA ILE A 439 6.08 24.96 6.73
C ILE A 439 5.71 23.77 7.62
N VAL A 440 6.39 22.65 7.39
CA VAL A 440 6.24 21.42 8.16
C VAL A 440 7.50 21.16 8.97
N PHE A 441 7.34 20.59 10.17
CA PHE A 441 8.44 20.44 11.14
C PHE A 441 8.85 18.98 11.35
N ASN A 442 8.20 18.05 10.65
CA ASN A 442 8.51 16.64 10.72
C ASN A 442 8.98 16.15 9.34
N ASP A 443 10.13 15.46 9.34
CA ASP A 443 10.87 15.08 8.13
C ASP A 443 10.10 14.05 7.26
N ILE A 444 9.13 13.33 7.84
CA ILE A 444 8.26 12.36 7.11
C ILE A 444 6.88 12.94 6.73
N GLN A 445 6.63 14.22 7.00
CA GLN A 445 5.35 14.89 6.71
C GLN A 445 5.22 15.30 5.23
N ALA A 446 6.30 15.16 4.45
CA ALA A 446 6.33 15.45 3.02
C ALA A 446 7.04 14.34 2.25
N TYR A 447 6.50 13.98 1.08
CA TYR A 447 7.06 12.99 0.17
C TYR A 447 7.50 13.65 -1.14
N PRO A 448 8.77 13.54 -1.56
CA PRO A 448 9.27 14.14 -2.79
C PRO A 448 8.78 13.34 -4.00
N GLU A 449 7.57 13.59 -4.49
CA GLU A 449 6.93 12.73 -5.51
C GLU A 449 7.57 12.84 -6.89
N TYR A 450 7.81 14.07 -7.37
CA TYR A 450 8.45 14.32 -8.66
C TYR A 450 9.62 15.28 -8.51
N LEU A 451 10.73 14.99 -9.17
CA LEU A 451 11.86 15.89 -9.37
C LEU A 451 11.81 16.42 -10.81
N ILE A 452 11.79 17.75 -10.92
CA ILE A 452 11.69 18.47 -12.19
C ILE A 452 13.01 19.17 -12.43
N THR A 453 13.66 18.86 -13.56
CA THR A 453 14.90 19.52 -14.02
C THR A 453 14.58 20.38 -15.23
N TYR A 454 14.96 21.65 -15.22
CA TYR A 454 14.61 22.62 -16.25
C TYR A 454 15.63 23.77 -16.36
N THR A 455 15.54 24.58 -17.41
CA THR A 455 16.30 25.84 -17.55
C THR A 455 15.42 27.06 -17.46
#